data_AF-A0A0R0CZ12-F1
#
_entry.id   AF-A0A0R0CZ12-F1
#
_cell.length_a   1.000
_cell.length_b   1.000
_cell.length_c   1.000
_cell.angle_alpha   90.00
_cell.angle_beta   90.00
_cell.angle_gamma   90.00
#
_symmetry.space_group_name_H-M   'P 1'
#
loop_
_entity.id
_entity.type
_entity.pdbx_description
1 polymer ?
#
loop_
_entity_poly.entity_id
_entity_poly.type
_entity_poly.pdbx_seq_one_letter_code
_entity_poly.pdbx_strand_id
1 'polypeptide(L)'
;MLLAAEPPRKAMRSFDQVHVAWSNAMRWGEMEEREPFLGTASLAGLDDFQRRRWEQVRISGYRERSRNLQADGRLRIRAEVSLINVHTQAERSVVVDEYWAWMPELRSWKLDSGLPDLWPER
;
A
#
# COMPACT_ATOMS: atom_id res chain seq x y z
N MET A 1 -1.67 17.61 -6.22
CA MET A 1 -0.52 17.16 -5.41
C MET A 1 -0.43 18.08 -4.21
N LEU A 2 -0.97 17.70 -3.06
CA LEU A 2 -0.76 18.47 -1.83
C LEU A 2 0.66 18.15 -1.35
N LEU A 3 1.53 19.16 -1.29
CA LEU A 3 2.79 19.08 -0.56
C LEU A 3 2.43 18.83 0.91
N ALA A 4 2.61 17.60 1.39
CA ALA A 4 2.40 17.29 2.79
C ALA A 4 3.50 17.97 3.60
N ALA A 5 3.13 18.92 4.46
CA ALA A 5 4.03 19.41 5.48
C ALA A 5 4.61 18.22 6.28
N GLU A 6 5.86 18.34 6.74
CA GLU A 6 6.53 17.26 7.46
C GLU A 6 5.62 16.70 8.58
N PRO A 7 5.37 15.38 8.61
CA PRO A 7 4.39 14.79 9.50
C PRO A 7 4.81 14.99 10.96
N PRO A 8 3.88 15.35 11.87
CA PRO A 8 4.23 15.57 13.27
C PRO A 8 4.75 14.29 13.91
N ARG A 9 5.64 14.39 14.92
CA ARG A 9 6.22 13.21 15.60
C ARG A 9 5.18 12.18 16.07
N LYS A 10 4.00 12.64 16.51
CA LYS A 10 2.90 11.76 16.91
C LYS A 10 2.36 10.92 15.74
N ALA A 11 2.25 11.52 14.55
CA ALA A 11 1.90 10.79 13.33
C ALA A 11 2.97 9.75 12.98
N MET A 12 4.26 10.11 13.07
CA MET A 12 5.33 9.15 12.83
C MET A 12 5.23 7.91 13.72
N ARG A 13 4.90 8.09 15.01
CA ARG A 13 4.71 6.99 15.97
C ARG A 13 3.46 6.14 15.71
N SER A 14 2.46 6.65 14.99
CA SER A 14 1.26 5.89 14.64
C SER A 14 1.41 5.10 13.34
N PHE A 15 2.46 5.36 12.55
CA PHE A 15 2.66 4.71 11.25
C PHE A 15 2.79 3.19 11.38
N ASP A 16 3.55 2.71 12.38
CA ASP A 16 3.77 1.26 12.58
C ASP A 16 2.45 0.49 12.73
N GLN A 17 1.48 1.05 13.48
CA GLN A 17 0.18 0.43 13.66
C GLN A 17 -0.60 0.36 12.34
N VAL A 18 -0.59 1.44 11.56
CA VAL A 18 -1.26 1.50 10.26
C VAL A 18 -0.61 0.53 9.27
N HIS A 19 0.72 0.46 9.24
CA HIS A 19 1.46 -0.38 8.31
C HIS A 19 1.35 -1.88 8.64
N VAL A 20 1.30 -2.25 9.92
CA VAL A 20 0.96 -3.62 10.34
C VAL A 20 -0.46 -4.01 9.89
N ALA A 21 -1.44 -3.11 10.07
CA ALA A 21 -2.80 -3.35 9.63
C ALA A 21 -2.88 -3.51 8.09
N TRP A 22 -2.16 -2.67 7.34
CA TRP A 22 -2.02 -2.79 5.89
C TRP A 22 -1.40 -4.13 5.47
N SER A 23 -0.28 -4.53 6.08
CA SER A 23 0.38 -5.81 5.79
C SER A 23 -0.53 -7.01 6.05
N ASN A 24 -1.39 -6.94 7.07
CA ASN A 24 -2.40 -7.96 7.32
C ASN A 24 -3.53 -7.94 6.28
N ALA A 25 -4.05 -6.76 5.92
CA ALA A 25 -5.08 -6.61 4.89
C ALA A 25 -4.58 -7.08 3.51
N MET A 26 -3.31 -6.85 3.19
CA MET A 26 -2.67 -7.39 1.99
C MET A 26 -2.70 -8.92 1.97
N ARG A 27 -2.32 -9.57 3.07
CA ARG A 27 -2.19 -11.04 3.15
C ARG A 27 -3.52 -11.79 3.31
N TRP A 28 -4.46 -11.23 4.05
CA TRP A 28 -5.65 -11.96 4.51
C TRP A 28 -6.97 -11.23 4.25
N GLY A 29 -6.91 -9.95 3.86
CA GLY A 29 -8.10 -9.18 3.53
C GLY A 29 -8.43 -9.26 2.05
N GLU A 30 -9.66 -8.90 1.73
CA GLU A 30 -10.14 -8.65 0.38
C GLU A 30 -9.95 -7.17 0.02
N MET A 31 -10.55 -6.74 -1.09
CA MET A 31 -10.44 -5.35 -1.54
C MET A 31 -11.06 -4.36 -0.54
N GLU A 32 -12.19 -4.71 0.06
CA GLU A 32 -12.89 -3.88 1.03
C GLU A 32 -12.06 -3.58 2.29
N GLU A 33 -11.17 -4.49 2.71
CA GLU A 33 -10.24 -4.25 3.82
C GLU A 33 -9.00 -3.43 3.42
N ARG A 34 -8.67 -3.37 2.13
CA ARG A 34 -7.49 -2.63 1.61
C ARG A 34 -7.84 -1.19 1.27
N GLU A 35 -9.02 -0.95 0.72
CA GLU A 35 -9.49 0.38 0.31
C GLU A 35 -9.42 1.46 1.41
N PRO A 36 -9.72 1.16 2.71
CA PRO A 36 -9.61 2.13 3.78
C PRO A 36 -8.20 2.69 3.98
N PHE A 37 -7.15 2.05 3.44
CA PHE A 37 -5.79 2.59 3.50
C PHE A 37 -5.49 3.57 2.37
N LEU A 38 -6.26 3.56 1.28
CA LEU A 38 -5.99 4.39 0.11
C LEU A 38 -6.30 5.87 0.36
N GLY A 39 -5.52 6.76 -0.25
CA GLY A 39 -5.85 8.18 -0.33
C GLY A 39 -7.07 8.42 -1.21
N THR A 40 -7.77 9.54 -1.01
CA THR A 40 -9.01 9.86 -1.76
C THR A 40 -8.82 9.85 -3.27
N ALA A 41 -7.71 10.42 -3.76
CA ALA A 41 -7.40 10.42 -5.19
C ALA A 41 -7.10 9.01 -5.72
N SER A 42 -6.34 8.21 -4.96
CA SER A 42 -5.98 6.85 -5.33
C SER A 42 -7.21 5.92 -5.33
N LEU A 43 -8.14 6.12 -4.39
CA LEU A 43 -9.43 5.42 -4.36
C LEU A 43 -10.31 5.82 -5.55
N ALA A 44 -10.39 7.11 -5.87
CA ALA A 44 -11.17 7.60 -7.02
C ALA A 44 -10.62 7.09 -8.37
N GLY A 45 -9.32 6.82 -8.45
CA GLY A 45 -8.69 6.21 -9.63
C GLY A 45 -8.74 4.69 -9.67
N LEU A 46 -9.27 4.02 -8.64
CA LEU A 46 -9.35 2.56 -8.57
C LEU A 46 -10.61 2.05 -9.30
N ASP A 47 -10.43 1.64 -10.56
CA ASP A 47 -11.50 1.11 -11.40
C ASP A 47 -11.75 -0.41 -11.20
N ASP A 48 -12.83 -0.88 -11.82
CA ASP A 48 -13.23 -2.29 -11.79
C ASP A 48 -12.20 -3.22 -12.42
N PHE A 49 -11.45 -2.73 -13.41
CA PHE A 49 -10.43 -3.54 -14.07
C PHE A 49 -9.28 -3.84 -13.11
N GLN A 50 -8.78 -2.83 -12.40
CA GLN A 50 -7.75 -3.00 -11.38
C GLN A 50 -8.21 -3.93 -10.25
N ARG A 51 -9.46 -3.77 -9.77
CA ARG A 51 -10.04 -4.66 -8.75
C ARG A 51 -10.02 -6.12 -9.21
N ARG A 52 -10.51 -6.38 -10.43
CA ARG A 52 -10.49 -7.73 -11.03
C ARG A 52 -9.09 -8.29 -11.24
N ARG A 53 -8.08 -7.45 -11.53
CA ARG A 53 -6.68 -7.95 -11.61
C ARG A 53 -6.20 -8.42 -10.24
N TRP A 54 -6.55 -7.71 -9.18
CA TRP A 54 -6.20 -8.09 -7.80
C TRP A 54 -6.89 -9.37 -7.34
N GLU A 55 -8.11 -9.64 -7.78
CA GLU A 55 -8.83 -10.91 -7.50
C GLU A 55 -8.12 -12.15 -8.09
N GLN A 56 -7.28 -11.97 -9.13
CA GLN A 56 -6.55 -13.08 -9.77
C GLN A 56 -5.33 -13.55 -8.97
N VAL A 57 -5.00 -12.88 -7.87
CA VAL A 57 -3.81 -13.17 -7.06
C VAL A 57 -4.15 -13.24 -5.58
N ARG A 58 -3.55 -14.22 -4.89
CA ARG A 58 -3.52 -14.27 -3.43
C ARG A 58 -2.14 -13.85 -2.95
N ILE A 59 -2.07 -12.94 -1.98
CA ILE A 59 -0.81 -12.56 -1.37
C ILE A 59 -0.40 -13.62 -0.33
N SER A 60 0.71 -14.32 -0.58
CA SER A 60 1.28 -15.32 0.34
C SER A 60 2.25 -14.72 1.34
N GLY A 61 2.82 -13.54 1.04
CA GLY A 61 3.80 -12.89 1.90
C GLY A 61 3.91 -11.39 1.66
N TYR A 62 4.23 -10.65 2.72
CA TYR A 62 4.52 -9.22 2.68
C TYR A 62 5.70 -8.93 3.61
N ARG A 63 6.78 -8.35 3.06
CA ARG A 63 8.03 -8.11 3.79
C ARG A 63 8.53 -6.69 3.52
N GLU A 64 8.50 -5.83 4.53
CA GLU A 64 9.16 -4.52 4.45
C GLU A 64 10.67 -4.72 4.21
N ARG A 65 11.19 -4.08 3.17
CA ARG A 65 12.61 -4.09 2.80
C ARG A 65 13.32 -2.84 3.31
N SER A 66 12.67 -1.68 3.22
CA SER A 66 13.20 -0.41 3.75
C SER A 66 12.10 0.62 3.92
N ARG A 67 12.33 1.58 4.82
CA ARG A 67 11.47 2.73 5.06
C ARG A 67 12.29 4.01 5.09
N ASN A 68 11.84 5.02 4.35
CA ASN A 68 12.56 6.28 4.23
C ASN A 68 11.57 7.46 4.19
N LEU A 69 11.76 8.43 5.10
CA LEU A 69 11.07 9.73 5.00
C LEU A 69 11.64 10.51 3.80
N GLN A 70 10.77 10.88 2.89
CA GLN A 70 11.10 11.66 1.70
C GLN A 70 11.10 13.16 2.04
N ALA A 71 11.78 13.95 1.21
CA ALA A 71 11.86 15.40 1.38
C ALA A 71 10.49 16.11 1.28
N ASP A 72 9.50 15.46 0.65
CA ASP A 72 8.12 15.94 0.53
C ASP A 72 7.21 15.50 1.70
N GLY A 73 7.79 14.96 2.78
CA GLY A 73 7.08 14.52 3.98
C GLY A 73 6.42 13.15 3.87
N ARG A 74 6.44 12.48 2.71
CA ARG A 74 5.90 11.12 2.56
C ARG A 74 6.85 10.07 3.09
N LEU A 75 6.29 8.97 3.61
CA LEU A 75 7.07 7.77 3.91
C LEU A 75 7.08 6.87 2.69
N ARG A 76 8.27 6.60 2.14
CA ARG A 76 8.45 5.56 1.13
C ARG A 76 8.72 4.24 1.83
N ILE A 77 7.86 3.26 1.59
CA ILE A 77 8.07 1.87 1.98
C ILE A 77 8.41 1.07 0.73
N ARG A 78 9.57 0.44 0.72
CA ARG A 78 9.87 -0.60 -0.27
C ARG A 78 9.50 -1.93 0.35
N ALA A 79 8.58 -2.65 -0.28
CA ALA A 79 8.09 -3.94 0.20
C ALA A 79 8.33 -5.02 -0.85
N GLU A 80 8.66 -6.22 -0.40
CA GLU A 80 8.58 -7.41 -1.23
C GLU A 80 7.27 -8.12 -0.93
N VAL A 81 6.54 -8.44 -1.99
CA VAL A 81 5.24 -9.08 -1.94
C VAL A 81 5.35 -10.42 -2.65
N SER A 82 5.09 -11.51 -1.93
CA SER A 82 4.95 -12.85 -2.50
C SER A 82 3.49 -13.09 -2.83
N LEU A 83 3.23 -13.59 -4.03
CA LEU A 83 1.87 -13.79 -4.53
C LEU A 83 1.75 -15.09 -5.32
N ILE A 84 0.56 -15.67 -5.27
CA ILE A 84 0.17 -16.89 -5.95
C ILE A 84 -0.94 -16.52 -6.94
N ASN A 85 -0.76 -16.87 -8.20
CA ASN A 85 -1.84 -16.77 -9.18
C ASN A 85 -2.91 -17.81 -8.86
N VAL A 86 -4.15 -17.38 -8.64
CA VAL A 86 -5.24 -18.27 -8.18
C VAL A 86 -5.62 -19.33 -9.22
N HIS A 87 -5.40 -19.07 -10.50
CA HIS A 87 -5.77 -19.96 -11.60
C HIS A 87 -4.69 -20.98 -11.94
N THR A 88 -3.40 -20.60 -11.85
CA THR A 88 -2.28 -21.48 -12.22
C THR A 88 -1.52 -22.05 -11.05
N GLN A 89 -1.77 -21.56 -9.83
CA GLN A 89 -0.99 -21.86 -8.62
C GLN A 89 0.50 -21.51 -8.73
N ALA A 90 0.88 -20.74 -9.75
CA ALA A 90 2.24 -20.26 -9.90
C ALA A 90 2.55 -19.18 -8.85
N GLU A 91 3.68 -19.34 -8.17
CA GLU A 91 4.17 -18.38 -7.17
C GLU A 91 5.26 -17.47 -7.77
N ARG A 92 5.23 -16.20 -7.37
CA ARG A 92 6.31 -15.24 -7.64
C ARG A 92 6.40 -14.19 -6.54
N SER A 93 7.50 -13.46 -6.51
CA SER A 93 7.64 -12.24 -5.71
C SER A 93 7.83 -11.00 -6.60
N VAL A 94 7.43 -9.85 -6.08
CA VAL A 94 7.62 -8.53 -6.70
C VAL A 94 8.04 -7.53 -5.62
N VAL A 95 8.94 -6.61 -5.97
CA VAL A 95 9.29 -5.48 -5.09
C VAL A 95 8.50 -4.27 -5.56
N VAL A 96 7.79 -3.65 -4.62
CA VAL A 96 6.93 -2.49 -4.85
C VAL A 96 7.40 -1.32 -4.01
N ASP A 97 7.14 -0.11 -4.51
CA ASP A 97 7.35 1.13 -3.78
C ASP A 97 5.99 1.73 -3.41
N GLU A 98 5.71 1.82 -2.12
CA GLU A 98 4.51 2.42 -1.54
C GLU A 98 4.84 3.81 -1.01
N TYR A 99 4.02 4.80 -1.33
CA TYR A 99 4.17 6.17 -0.83
C TYR A 99 3.02 6.49 0.11
N TRP A 100 3.35 6.73 1.37
CA TRP A 100 2.40 7.01 2.44
C TRP A 100 2.43 8.49 2.80
N ALA A 101 1.26 9.11 2.82
CA ALA A 101 1.07 10.51 3.24
C ALA A 101 0.24 10.57 4.52
N TRP A 102 0.61 11.46 5.44
CA TRP A 102 -0.22 11.76 6.60
C TRP A 102 -1.41 12.63 6.18
N MET A 103 -2.62 12.23 6.57
CA MET A 103 -3.87 12.98 6.34
C MET A 103 -4.34 13.58 7.66
N PRO A 104 -4.12 14.89 7.92
CA PRO A 104 -4.47 15.54 9.18
C PRO A 104 -5.95 15.43 9.56
N GLU A 105 -6.84 15.49 8.57
CA GLU A 105 -8.30 15.48 8.72
C GLU A 105 -8.78 14.13 9.26
N LEU A 106 -8.13 13.05 8.84
CA LEU A 106 -8.42 11.68 9.25
C LEU A 106 -7.54 11.20 10.41
N ARG A 107 -6.53 11.98 10.77
CA ARG A 107 -5.49 11.63 11.75
C ARG A 107 -4.91 10.24 11.49
N SER A 108 -4.69 9.91 10.22
CA SER A 108 -4.17 8.60 9.81
C SER A 108 -3.26 8.74 8.60
N TRP A 109 -2.43 7.71 8.39
CA TRP A 109 -1.62 7.57 7.19
C TRP A 109 -2.44 6.93 6.09
N LYS A 110 -2.30 7.46 4.88
CA LYS A 110 -2.94 6.92 3.67
C LYS A 110 -1.90 6.62 2.61
N LEU A 111 -2.16 5.56 1.86
CA LEU A 111 -1.37 5.14 0.72
C LEU A 111 -1.71 6.05 -0.46
N ASP A 112 -0.85 7.05 -0.68
CA ASP A 112 -0.96 8.07 -1.72
C ASP A 112 -0.66 7.49 -3.10
N SER A 113 0.27 6.54 -3.19
CA SER A 113 0.58 5.81 -4.43
C SER A 113 -0.56 4.93 -4.95
N GLY A 114 -1.59 4.66 -4.14
CA GLY A 114 -2.61 3.67 -4.45
C GLY A 114 -2.13 2.24 -4.23
N LEU A 115 -2.93 1.26 -4.69
CA LEU A 115 -2.57 -0.15 -4.63
C LEU A 115 -1.20 -0.38 -5.28
N PRO A 116 -0.34 -1.23 -4.67
CA PRO A 116 0.94 -1.56 -5.29
C PRO A 116 0.77 -2.15 -6.69
N ASP A 117 1.61 -1.72 -7.65
CA ASP A 117 1.65 -2.40 -8.95
C ASP A 117 2.33 -3.76 -8.80
N LEU A 118 1.55 -4.83 -8.90
CA LEU A 118 2.04 -6.19 -8.83
C LEU A 118 2.57 -6.70 -10.17
N TRP A 119 2.38 -5.98 -11.29
CA TRP A 119 2.76 -6.41 -12.64
C TRP A 119 3.69 -5.38 -13.33
N PRO A 120 4.80 -4.96 -12.71
CA PRO A 120 5.72 -4.05 -13.35
C PRO A 120 6.30 -4.68 -14.62
N GLU A 121 6.38 -3.89 -15.69
CA GLU A 121 7.16 -4.27 -16.87
C GLU A 121 8.63 -4.45 -16.45
N ARG A 122 9.25 -5.55 -16.91
CA ARG A 122 10.64 -5.89 -16.62
C ARG A 122 11.61 -5.10 -17.47
#